data_AF-A0A4S2BB00-F1
#
_entry.id   AF-A0A4S2BB00-F1
#
_cell.length_a   1.000
_cell.length_b   1.000
_cell.length_c   1.000
_cell.angle_alpha   90.00
_cell.angle_beta   90.00
_cell.angle_gamma   90.00
#
_symmetry.space_group_name_H-M   'P 1'
#
loop_
_entity.id
_entity.type
_entity.pdbx_description
1 polymer ?
#
loop_
_entity_poly.entity_id
_entity_poly.type
_entity_poly.pdbx_seq_one_letter_code
_entity_poly.pdbx_strand_id
1 'polypeptide(L)'
;MKKLVKVVSGLVLAISFLGVGSTVSAATFTAPKLGVAEVAPTDPAIKKGEKIFVTVKDTKKQTVAVYNKDAKKTSKTVKMGSTFTAKDVKKVNGKKIVKVSSDKWLNTKDVVKD
;
A
#
# COMPACT_ATOMS: atom_id res chain seq x y z
N MET A 1 -65.60 21.86 -9.13
CA MET A 1 -66.08 22.74 -8.03
C MET A 1 -66.54 21.87 -6.87
N LYS A 2 -66.50 22.41 -5.63
CA LYS A 2 -66.76 21.77 -4.32
C LYS A 2 -65.41 21.31 -3.68
N LYS A 3 -64.97 21.74 -2.49
CA LYS A 3 -65.65 22.34 -1.33
C LYS A 3 -64.71 23.11 -0.39
N LEU A 4 -65.23 24.21 0.16
CA LEU A 4 -65.27 24.58 1.58
C LEU A 4 -63.95 24.58 2.38
N VAL A 5 -63.36 25.77 2.51
CA VAL A 5 -62.49 26.13 3.64
C VAL A 5 -63.37 26.47 4.83
N LYS A 6 -63.24 25.72 5.93
CA LYS A 6 -63.89 26.04 7.20
C LYS A 6 -62.87 25.96 8.33
N VAL A 7 -62.48 27.13 8.80
CA VAL A 7 -61.62 27.37 9.97
C VAL A 7 -62.45 27.12 11.23
N VAL A 8 -61.97 26.25 12.13
CA VAL A 8 -62.36 26.19 13.56
C VAL A 8 -61.14 25.57 14.28
N SER A 9 -60.28 26.38 14.90
CA SER A 9 -60.31 26.76 16.33
C SER A 9 -60.19 25.56 17.28
N GLY A 10 -59.11 25.55 18.06
CA GLY A 10 -59.01 24.73 19.28
C GLY A 10 -57.80 23.81 19.33
N LEU A 11 -56.72 24.27 19.95
CA LEU A 11 -56.26 23.80 21.27
C LEU A 11 -54.80 24.26 21.46
N VAL A 12 -54.59 25.24 22.33
CA VAL A 12 -53.26 25.59 22.83
C VAL A 12 -52.85 24.50 23.81
N LEU A 13 -52.05 23.54 23.35
CA LEU A 13 -51.32 22.66 24.26
C LEU A 13 -50.02 23.37 24.64
N ALA A 14 -50.04 24.00 25.81
CA ALA A 14 -48.85 24.38 26.53
C ALA A 14 -48.07 23.10 26.87
N ILE A 15 -47.14 22.72 25.99
CA ILE A 15 -46.19 21.66 26.29
C ILE A 15 -45.08 22.33 27.09
N SER A 16 -45.19 22.11 28.40
CA SER A 16 -44.24 22.49 29.42
C SER A 16 -42.80 22.19 29.01
N PHE A 17 -41.96 23.14 29.35
CA PHE A 17 -40.50 23.06 29.40
C PHE A 17 -40.06 21.76 30.07
N LEU A 18 -39.73 20.74 29.27
CA LEU A 18 -38.91 19.63 29.71
C LEU A 18 -37.63 19.72 28.89
N GLY A 19 -36.61 20.32 29.52
CA GLY A 19 -35.27 20.38 29.01
C GLY A 19 -34.79 18.97 28.70
N VAL A 20 -34.76 18.63 27.42
CA VAL A 20 -34.08 17.43 26.96
C VAL A 20 -32.61 17.80 26.87
N GLY A 21 -31.92 17.66 28.01
CA GLY A 21 -30.47 17.52 28.03
C GLY A 21 -30.12 16.18 27.39
N SER A 22 -30.25 16.08 26.07
CA SER A 22 -29.73 14.94 25.32
C SER A 22 -28.23 15.12 25.26
N THR A 23 -27.51 14.46 26.17
CA THR A 23 -26.06 14.32 26.07
C THR A 23 -25.74 13.69 24.72
N VAL A 24 -25.03 14.42 23.86
CA VAL A 24 -24.41 13.81 22.67
C VAL A 24 -23.39 12.82 23.21
N SER A 25 -23.72 11.53 23.16
CA SER A 25 -22.76 10.50 23.49
C SER A 25 -21.75 10.48 22.35
N ALA A 26 -20.55 11.01 22.60
CA ALA A 26 -19.44 10.90 21.67
C ALA A 26 -19.16 9.40 21.48
N ALA A 27 -19.44 8.87 20.30
CA ALA A 27 -18.97 7.54 19.93
C ALA A 27 -17.44 7.61 20.00
N THR A 28 -16.85 6.96 20.99
CA THR A 28 -15.40 6.81 21.07
C THR A 28 -14.99 5.91 19.91
N PHE A 29 -14.59 6.53 18.79
CA PHE A 29 -13.89 5.83 17.73
C PHE A 29 -12.51 5.47 18.28
N THR A 30 -12.43 4.29 18.88
CA THR A 30 -11.13 3.67 19.09
C THR A 30 -10.70 3.19 17.72
N ALA A 31 -9.95 4.02 17.00
CA ALA A 31 -9.31 3.61 15.76
C ALA A 31 -8.54 2.31 16.05
N PRO A 32 -8.74 1.24 15.28
CA PRO A 32 -7.97 0.03 15.44
C PRO A 32 -6.50 0.43 15.40
N LYS A 33 -5.76 0.07 16.44
CA LYS A 33 -4.32 0.31 16.46
C LYS A 33 -3.78 -0.41 15.23
N LEU A 34 -3.22 0.35 14.28
CA LEU A 34 -2.56 -0.24 13.11
C LEU A 34 -1.55 -1.24 13.69
N GLY A 35 -1.72 -2.52 13.34
CA GLY A 35 -0.83 -3.58 13.80
C GLY A 35 0.61 -3.14 13.61
N VAL A 36 1.48 -3.53 14.54
CA VAL A 36 2.93 -3.27 14.42
C VAL A 36 3.37 -3.58 13.00
N ALA A 37 4.00 -2.60 12.36
CA ALA A 37 4.53 -2.76 11.01
C ALA A 37 5.34 -4.06 10.99
N GLU A 38 4.85 -5.05 10.24
CA GLU A 38 5.57 -6.31 10.07
C GLU A 38 6.94 -5.94 9.53
N VAL A 39 7.99 -6.19 10.33
CA VAL A 39 9.37 -6.00 9.89
C VAL A 39 9.56 -7.01 8.78
N ALA A 40 9.36 -6.56 7.55
CA ALA A 40 9.60 -7.37 6.37
C ALA A 40 11.00 -7.97 6.52
N PRO A 41 11.15 -9.30 6.43
CA PRO A 41 12.44 -9.95 6.61
C PRO A 41 13.46 -9.22 5.74
N THR A 42 14.48 -8.63 6.37
CA THR A 42 15.42 -7.66 5.78
C THR A 42 16.34 -8.27 4.70
N ASP A 43 16.03 -9.47 4.26
CA ASP A 43 16.73 -10.22 3.24
C ASP A 43 15.67 -11.06 2.50
N PRO A 44 15.05 -10.54 1.42
CA PRO A 44 14.18 -11.38 0.61
C PRO A 44 15.07 -12.51 0.09
N ALA A 45 14.91 -13.70 0.67
CA ALA A 45 15.59 -14.91 0.24
C ALA A 45 14.95 -15.35 -1.08
N ILE A 46 15.19 -14.56 -2.13
CA ILE A 46 14.77 -14.88 -3.50
C ILE A 46 15.44 -16.20 -3.84
N LYS A 47 14.64 -17.20 -4.18
CA LYS A 47 15.12 -18.50 -4.62
C LYS A 47 15.04 -18.58 -6.13
N LYS A 48 15.84 -19.47 -6.72
CA LYS A 48 15.72 -19.80 -8.14
C LYS A 48 14.31 -20.31 -8.44
N GLY A 49 13.74 -19.86 -9.56
CA GLY A 49 12.38 -20.19 -10.01
C GLY A 49 11.30 -19.23 -9.49
N GLU A 50 11.62 -18.37 -8.52
CA GLU A 50 10.66 -17.46 -7.92
C GLU A 50 10.32 -16.28 -8.85
N LYS A 51 9.05 -15.89 -8.89
CA LYS A 51 8.65 -14.65 -9.56
C LYS A 51 9.01 -13.46 -8.67
N ILE A 52 9.60 -12.45 -9.28
CA ILE A 52 10.05 -11.24 -8.61
C ILE A 52 9.58 -9.99 -9.35
N PHE A 53 9.33 -8.95 -8.58
CA PHE A 53 8.84 -7.65 -9.03
C PHE A 53 9.89 -6.60 -8.75
N VAL A 54 10.17 -5.77 -9.75
CA VAL A 54 11.08 -4.64 -9.60
C VAL A 54 10.40 -3.54 -8.80
N THR A 55 10.95 -3.25 -7.62
CA THR A 55 10.51 -2.17 -6.73
C THR A 55 11.52 -1.05 -6.70
N VAL A 56 11.06 0.18 -6.81
CA VAL A 56 11.93 1.36 -6.79
C VAL A 56 11.64 2.17 -5.53
N LYS A 57 12.69 2.51 -4.78
CA LYS A 57 12.59 3.47 -3.66
C LYS A 57 12.64 4.93 -4.13
N ASP A 58 13.21 5.18 -5.30
CA ASP A 58 13.33 6.50 -5.93
C ASP A 58 12.14 6.81 -6.85
N THR A 59 11.21 7.63 -6.35
CA THR A 59 9.99 8.03 -7.05
C THR A 59 10.22 8.92 -8.27
N LYS A 60 11.43 9.48 -8.45
CA LYS A 60 11.71 10.43 -9.55
C LYS A 60 12.11 9.74 -10.85
N LYS A 61 12.78 8.58 -10.77
CA LYS A 61 13.30 7.89 -11.97
C LYS A 61 12.75 6.48 -12.19
N GLN A 62 11.90 5.95 -11.29
CA GLN A 62 11.12 4.70 -11.45
C GLN A 62 11.86 3.56 -12.20
N THR A 63 13.18 3.47 -12.01
CA THR A 63 14.04 2.51 -12.71
C THR A 63 15.12 1.99 -11.75
N VAL A 64 15.54 0.75 -11.98
CA VAL A 64 16.63 0.10 -11.24
C VAL A 64 17.82 -0.15 -12.15
N ALA A 65 19.03 -0.07 -11.61
CA ALA A 65 20.25 -0.34 -12.35
C ALA A 65 20.39 -1.85 -12.63
N VAL A 66 20.77 -2.20 -13.85
CA VAL A 66 21.16 -3.57 -14.21
C VAL A 66 22.63 -3.76 -13.90
N TYR A 67 22.96 -4.91 -13.33
CA TYR A 67 24.29 -5.36 -13.00
C TYR A 67 24.73 -6.51 -13.91
N ASN A 68 26.04 -6.72 -13.99
CA ASN A 68 26.64 -7.92 -14.57
C ASN A 68 26.84 -9.02 -13.49
N LYS A 69 27.40 -10.17 -13.91
CA LYS A 69 27.70 -11.33 -13.04
C LYS A 69 28.65 -11.04 -11.87
N ASP A 70 29.41 -9.95 -11.97
CA ASP A 70 30.41 -9.51 -10.99
C ASP A 70 29.89 -8.35 -10.12
N ALA A 71 28.57 -8.12 -10.12
CA ALA A 71 27.89 -7.04 -9.40
C ALA A 71 28.38 -5.62 -9.73
N LYS A 72 28.93 -5.41 -10.94
CA LYS A 72 29.23 -4.08 -11.47
C LYS A 72 28.00 -3.52 -12.19
N LYS A 73 27.69 -2.25 -11.95
CA LYS A 73 26.59 -1.56 -12.64
C LYS A 73 26.90 -1.47 -14.13
N THR A 74 25.88 -1.67 -14.95
CA THR A 74 25.91 -1.45 -16.39
C THR A 74 25.25 -0.12 -16.73
N SER A 75 25.29 0.30 -17.99
CA SER A 75 24.53 1.45 -18.50
C SER A 75 23.03 1.17 -18.68
N LYS A 76 22.58 -0.08 -18.47
CA LYS A 76 21.18 -0.49 -18.66
C LYS A 76 20.38 -0.32 -17.36
N THR A 77 19.11 0.00 -17.51
CA THR A 77 18.14 0.06 -16.41
C THR A 77 16.88 -0.75 -16.74
N VAL A 78 16.09 -1.06 -15.71
CA VAL A 78 14.79 -1.72 -15.83
C VAL A 78 13.73 -0.87 -15.15
N LYS A 79 12.55 -0.76 -15.75
CA LYS A 79 11.43 0.01 -15.19
C LYS A 79 10.81 -0.71 -13.98
N MET A 80 10.34 0.08 -13.02
CA MET A 80 9.51 -0.40 -11.91
C MET A 80 8.30 -1.19 -12.42
N GLY A 81 7.86 -2.19 -11.67
CA GLY A 81 6.69 -3.01 -12.01
C GLY A 81 6.99 -4.10 -13.05
N SER A 82 8.20 -4.15 -13.59
CA SER A 82 8.62 -5.28 -14.42
C SER A 82 8.70 -6.55 -13.58
N THR A 83 8.10 -7.63 -14.08
CA THR A 83 8.14 -8.95 -13.46
C THR A 83 9.18 -9.83 -14.15
N PHE A 84 9.95 -10.58 -13.37
CA PHE A 84 10.91 -11.56 -13.88
C PHE A 84 10.81 -12.86 -13.09
N THR A 85 11.27 -13.95 -13.70
CA THR A 85 11.57 -15.18 -12.98
C THR A 85 13.04 -15.20 -12.62
N ALA A 86 13.34 -15.36 -11.33
CA ALA A 86 14.70 -15.50 -10.82
C ALA A 86 15.35 -16.76 -11.39
N LYS A 87 16.37 -16.59 -12.23
CA LYS A 87 17.10 -17.72 -12.84
C LYS A 87 18.24 -18.23 -11.96
N ASP A 88 18.84 -17.34 -11.18
CA ASP A 88 19.96 -17.63 -10.30
C ASP A 88 20.15 -16.52 -9.26
N VAL A 89 20.80 -16.80 -8.14
CA VAL A 89 21.08 -15.81 -7.08
C VAL A 89 22.51 -15.97 -6.58
N LYS A 90 23.25 -14.87 -6.54
CA LYS A 90 24.66 -14.86 -6.16
C LYS A 90 24.98 -13.73 -5.19
N LYS A 91 25.94 -13.96 -4.29
CA LYS A 91 26.53 -12.92 -3.45
C LYS A 91 27.94 -12.59 -3.98
N VAL A 92 28.18 -11.34 -4.31
CA VAL A 92 29.47 -10.83 -4.79
C VAL A 92 29.86 -9.63 -3.92
N ASN A 93 31.01 -9.72 -3.25
CA ASN A 93 31.52 -8.66 -2.37
C ASN A 93 30.48 -8.13 -1.37
N GLY A 94 29.76 -9.03 -0.68
CA GLY A 94 28.70 -8.66 0.27
C GLY A 94 27.35 -8.28 -0.36
N LYS A 95 27.29 -8.00 -1.67
CA LYS A 95 26.05 -7.65 -2.38
C LYS A 95 25.38 -8.88 -2.97
N LYS A 96 24.10 -9.09 -2.64
CA LYS A 96 23.25 -10.15 -3.22
C LYS A 96 22.57 -9.65 -4.51
N ILE A 97 22.76 -10.38 -5.60
CA ILE A 97 22.18 -10.11 -6.91
C ILE A 97 21.41 -11.33 -7.42
N VAL A 98 20.34 -11.09 -8.18
CA VAL A 98 19.51 -12.10 -8.82
C VAL A 98 19.61 -11.98 -10.34
N LYS A 99 19.81 -13.10 -11.02
CA LYS A 99 19.82 -13.20 -12.47
C LYS A 99 18.40 -13.24 -12.99
N VAL A 100 18.05 -12.31 -13.88
CA VAL A 100 16.74 -12.26 -14.54
C VAL A 100 16.83 -12.62 -16.02
N SER A 101 18.00 -12.47 -16.63
CA SER A 101 18.30 -12.92 -17.99
C SER A 101 19.79 -13.25 -18.16
N SER A 102 20.23 -13.68 -19.34
CA SER A 102 21.58 -14.20 -19.59
C SER A 102 22.70 -13.29 -19.06
N ASP A 103 22.64 -11.99 -19.36
CA ASP A 103 23.62 -10.95 -18.97
C ASP A 103 23.07 -9.96 -17.92
N LYS A 104 21.81 -10.13 -17.48
CA LYS A 104 21.12 -9.15 -16.63
C LYS A 104 20.94 -9.65 -15.21
N TRP A 105 21.53 -8.90 -14.28
CA TRP A 105 21.38 -9.11 -12.85
C TRP A 105 20.74 -7.88 -12.21
N LEU A 106 19.90 -8.10 -11.21
CA LEU A 106 19.30 -7.06 -10.39
C LEU A 106 19.77 -7.22 -8.95
N ASN A 107 19.84 -6.13 -8.22
CA ASN A 107 20.14 -6.18 -6.79
C ASN A 107 18.89 -6.65 -6.04
N THR A 108 19.06 -7.61 -5.15
CA THR A 108 17.97 -8.20 -4.36
C THR A 108 17.23 -7.20 -3.46
N LYS A 109 17.84 -6.05 -3.16
CA LYS A 109 17.19 -4.95 -2.41
C LYS A 109 16.23 -4.12 -3.26
N ASP A 110 16.34 -4.22 -4.58
CA ASP A 110 15.57 -3.45 -5.56
C ASP A 110 14.48 -4.32 -6.21
N VAL A 111 14.25 -5.52 -5.66
CA VAL A 111 13.23 -6.47 -6.11
C VAL A 111 12.55 -7.10 -4.90
N VAL A 112 11.28 -7.46 -5.05
CA VAL A 112 10.51 -8.23 -4.07
C VAL A 112 9.93 -9.48 -4.73
N LYS A 113 9.45 -10.42 -3.93
CA LYS A 113 8.74 -11.61 -4.41
C LYS A 113 7.32 -11.20 -4.81
N ASP A 114 6.75 -11.88 -5.83
CA ASP A 114 5.30 -11.86 -6.07
C ASP A 114 4.55 -12.40 -4.85
#